data_AF-A0AAU6KWR5-F1
#
_entry.id   AF-A0AAU6KWR5-F1
#
_cell.length_a   1.000
_cell.length_b   1.000
_cell.length_c   1.000
_cell.angle_alpha   90.00
_cell.angle_beta   90.00
_cell.angle_gamma   90.00
#
_symmetry.space_group_name_H-M   'P 1'
#
loop_
_entity.id
_entity.type
_entity.pdbx_description
1 polymer ?
#
loop_
_entity_poly.entity_id
_entity_poly.type
_entity_poly.pdbx_seq_one_letter_code
_entity_poly.pdbx_strand_id
1 'polypeptide(L)'
;MWTLPSTSSVGQRDRGPHAEPALADRPFGEALLAYATSSAVGLLHPDDTVELDPPMETPIAADDRLVLITEDDDTAFRADGPLPVDENVIATALPRQPSTARLLMLGWNRRASMIVTQLDAHVSKGSRLDIVSPESESTAQMVQTVQDYGARTRHLDISLHNSDTTEPRILHDLDIPSYDAVIVLGYDGPGPGPTEAAGPDDPTLVTLLHLRALEQATGRELSLVTEMHDDRNRLLAPVRDGADFIVSGRLTSLLMTQIAENRHLATLFDDLFTAHGNGIHLKPATDYVRSGREATFATVVESARRRRHCAIGSRLASGAATGRAYGVHINPDKRERIQLGDGDCDCDCDCDCDCD
;
A
#
# COMPACT_ATOMS: atom_id res chain seq x y z
N MET A 1 8.62 -0.79 8.45
CA MET A 1 9.34 0.40 8.93
C MET A 1 10.44 0.61 7.91
N TRP A 2 10.36 1.69 7.14
CA TRP A 2 11.33 1.95 6.09
C TRP A 2 12.48 2.70 6.75
N THR A 3 13.63 2.06 6.87
CA THR A 3 14.80 2.65 7.51
C THR A 3 15.83 2.96 6.44
N LEU A 4 16.04 4.26 6.21
CA LEU A 4 17.29 4.75 5.66
C LEU A 4 18.15 5.19 6.86
N PRO A 5 19.47 4.97 6.88
CA PRO A 5 20.30 5.25 8.06
C PRO A 5 20.56 6.74 8.27
N SER A 6 20.32 7.22 9.49
CA SER A 6 20.59 8.59 9.92
C SER A 6 22.05 8.77 10.36
N THR A 7 22.61 9.94 10.06
CA THR A 7 24.01 10.27 10.38
C THR A 7 24.10 10.90 11.76
N SER A 8 24.26 10.11 12.82
CA SER A 8 24.84 10.63 14.08
C SER A 8 25.14 9.56 15.13
N SER A 9 26.40 9.15 15.27
CA SER A 9 27.22 9.50 16.44
C SER A 9 28.59 8.81 16.43
N VAL A 10 29.57 9.56 16.93
CA VAL A 10 31.01 9.26 17.00
C VAL A 10 31.28 8.24 18.11
N GLY A 11 31.97 7.14 17.78
CA GLY A 11 32.37 6.13 18.76
C GLY A 11 33.13 4.94 18.17
N GLN A 12 34.33 5.21 17.67
CA GLN A 12 35.36 4.30 17.14
C GLN A 12 35.29 2.81 17.59
N ARG A 13 34.57 2.00 16.82
CA ARG A 13 35.05 0.75 16.21
C ARG A 13 34.64 0.79 14.73
N ASP A 14 35.64 0.84 13.86
CA ASP A 14 35.52 1.02 12.41
C ASP A 14 34.43 0.17 11.75
N ARG A 15 33.40 0.83 11.22
CA ARG A 15 32.67 0.61 9.94
C ARG A 15 31.37 1.44 9.99
N GLY A 16 31.38 2.62 9.37
CA GLY A 16 30.17 3.45 9.20
C GLY A 16 29.17 2.82 8.22
N PRO A 17 27.90 3.27 8.18
CA PRO A 17 26.79 2.47 7.66
C PRO A 17 26.73 2.47 6.13
N HIS A 18 27.40 1.45 5.57
CA HIS A 18 27.12 0.69 4.36
C HIS A 18 27.25 1.38 2.99
N ALA A 19 28.39 2.02 2.72
CA ALA A 19 29.02 1.70 1.44
C ALA A 19 29.41 0.22 1.52
N GLU A 20 28.88 -0.61 0.63
CA GLU A 20 29.11 -2.05 0.66
C GLU A 20 30.11 -2.42 -0.44
N PRO A 21 31.43 -2.24 -0.23
CA PRO A 21 32.44 -2.47 -1.28
C PRO A 21 32.43 -3.91 -1.80
N ALA A 22 31.87 -4.85 -1.03
CA ALA A 22 31.68 -6.23 -1.44
C ALA A 22 30.46 -6.47 -2.37
N LEU A 23 29.68 -5.42 -2.65
CA LEU A 23 28.61 -5.38 -3.66
C LEU A 23 28.90 -4.37 -4.78
N ALA A 24 29.98 -3.58 -4.68
CA ALA A 24 30.39 -2.68 -5.74
C ALA A 24 30.59 -3.44 -7.07
N ASP A 25 30.12 -2.83 -8.16
CA ASP A 25 30.10 -3.36 -9.53
C ASP A 25 29.26 -4.63 -9.73
N ARG A 26 28.54 -5.11 -8.70
CA ARG A 26 27.56 -6.20 -8.84
C ARG A 26 26.20 -5.65 -9.25
N PRO A 27 25.40 -6.42 -10.00
CA PRO A 27 24.04 -6.01 -10.35
C PRO A 27 23.15 -5.97 -9.11
N PHE A 28 22.22 -5.01 -9.05
CA PHE A 28 21.29 -4.81 -7.94
C PHE A 28 20.50 -6.08 -7.57
N GLY A 29 20.12 -6.88 -8.56
CA GLY A 29 19.39 -8.13 -8.33
C GLY A 29 20.14 -9.11 -7.42
N GLU A 30 21.48 -9.04 -7.35
CA GLU A 30 22.26 -9.87 -6.43
C GLU A 30 22.22 -9.35 -4.97
N ALA A 31 21.92 -8.07 -4.76
CA ALA A 31 21.72 -7.50 -3.43
C ALA A 31 20.42 -8.01 -2.77
N LEU A 32 19.41 -8.39 -3.56
CA LEU A 32 18.14 -8.93 -3.06
C LEU A 32 18.32 -10.18 -2.18
N LEU A 33 19.36 -10.99 -2.43
CA LEU A 33 19.69 -12.18 -1.64
C LEU A 33 20.96 -12.02 -0.80
N ALA A 34 21.51 -10.81 -0.68
CA ALA A 34 22.73 -10.55 0.07
C ALA A 34 22.51 -10.49 1.59
N TYR A 35 21.28 -10.20 2.03
CA TYR A 35 20.90 -10.01 3.44
C TYR A 35 19.81 -11.00 3.83
N ALA A 36 20.04 -11.82 4.84
CA ALA A 36 19.07 -12.83 5.24
C ALA A 36 17.85 -12.24 5.96
N THR A 37 18.07 -11.21 6.77
CA THR A 37 17.08 -10.60 7.69
C THR A 37 16.67 -9.18 7.28
N SER A 38 17.09 -8.71 6.12
CA SER A 38 16.75 -7.38 5.58
C SER A 38 16.42 -7.50 4.10
N SER A 39 15.46 -6.72 3.62
CA SER A 39 15.01 -6.76 2.22
C SER A 39 15.53 -5.54 1.48
N ALA A 40 16.35 -5.76 0.45
CA ALA A 40 16.82 -4.68 -0.40
C ALA A 40 15.72 -4.25 -1.36
N VAL A 41 15.53 -2.95 -1.50
CA VAL A 41 14.40 -2.35 -2.24
C VAL A 41 14.82 -1.18 -3.13
N GLY A 42 16.08 -0.75 -3.06
CA GLY A 42 16.56 0.33 -3.90
C GLY A 42 18.01 0.75 -3.62
N LEU A 43 18.40 1.83 -4.28
CA LEU A 43 19.69 2.49 -4.19
C LEU A 43 19.51 3.95 -3.76
N LEU A 44 20.47 4.44 -2.98
CA LEU A 44 20.63 5.84 -2.61
C LEU A 44 21.97 6.30 -3.18
N HIS A 45 21.87 7.14 -4.21
CA HIS A 45 23.03 7.65 -4.92
C HIS A 45 23.76 8.75 -4.12
N PRO A 46 25.02 9.07 -4.48
CA PRO A 46 25.81 10.11 -3.80
C PRO A 46 25.23 11.52 -3.88
N ASP A 47 24.32 11.77 -4.82
CA ASP A 47 23.60 13.04 -5.00
C ASP A 47 22.31 13.13 -4.17
N ASP A 48 22.11 12.19 -3.25
CA ASP A 48 20.91 12.03 -2.40
C ASP A 48 19.64 11.59 -3.15
N THR A 49 19.75 11.18 -4.42
CA THR A 49 18.63 10.60 -5.17
C THR A 49 18.36 9.17 -4.70
N VAL A 50 17.09 8.86 -4.41
CA VAL A 50 16.62 7.51 -4.10
C VAL A 50 16.02 6.90 -5.35
N GLU A 51 16.52 5.73 -5.74
CA GLU A 51 15.97 4.90 -6.82
C GLU A 51 15.40 3.62 -6.19
N LEU A 52 14.07 3.50 -6.12
CA LEU A 52 13.40 2.27 -5.70
C LEU A 52 13.21 1.32 -6.88
N ASP A 53 13.28 0.02 -6.58
CA ASP A 53 13.19 -1.09 -7.55
C ASP A 53 14.00 -0.85 -8.85
N PRO A 54 15.30 -0.49 -8.74
CA PRO A 54 16.11 -0.27 -9.93
C PRO A 54 16.16 -1.55 -10.78
N PRO A 55 16.37 -1.44 -12.10
CA PRO A 55 16.52 -2.61 -12.96
C PRO A 55 17.51 -3.62 -12.37
N MET A 56 17.17 -4.92 -12.42
CA MET A 56 17.95 -5.96 -11.74
C MET A 56 19.43 -6.03 -12.19
N GLU A 57 19.73 -5.53 -13.39
CA GLU A 57 21.08 -5.46 -13.98
C GLU A 57 21.82 -4.14 -13.66
N THR A 58 21.18 -3.18 -12.99
CA THR A 58 21.78 -1.90 -12.61
C THR A 58 22.99 -2.17 -11.72
N PRO A 59 24.20 -1.72 -12.11
CA PRO A 59 25.39 -1.93 -11.32
C PRO A 59 25.34 -1.03 -10.08
N ILE A 60 25.64 -1.61 -8.91
CA ILE A 60 25.77 -0.86 -7.66
C ILE A 60 27.12 -0.14 -7.70
N ALA A 61 27.12 1.19 -7.78
CA ALA A 61 28.36 1.96 -7.77
C ALA A 61 29.03 1.89 -6.39
N ALA A 62 30.35 2.10 -6.34
CA ALA A 62 31.12 2.02 -5.10
C ALA A 62 30.65 3.01 -4.00
N ASP A 63 30.09 4.15 -4.42
CA ASP A 63 29.57 5.19 -3.53
C ASP A 63 28.05 5.13 -3.34
N ASP A 64 27.36 4.19 -4.00
CA ASP A 64 25.93 3.96 -3.77
C ASP A 64 25.73 3.32 -2.38
N ARG A 65 24.59 3.66 -1.76
CA ARG A 65 24.11 3.02 -0.53
C ARG A 65 22.86 2.21 -0.85
N LEU A 66 22.69 1.07 -0.19
CA LEU A 66 21.47 0.28 -0.34
C LEU A 66 20.34 0.85 0.50
N VAL A 67 19.13 0.85 -0.08
CA VAL A 67 17.88 1.06 0.64
C VAL A 67 17.37 -0.30 1.10
N LEU A 68 17.20 -0.47 2.41
CA LEU A 68 16.80 -1.73 3.04
C LEU A 68 15.54 -1.54 3.88
N ILE A 69 14.66 -2.54 3.89
CA ILE A 69 13.66 -2.73 4.94
C ILE A 69 14.29 -3.65 5.98
N THR A 70 14.43 -3.15 7.21
CA THR A 70 15.03 -3.90 8.33
C THR A 70 14.35 -3.54 9.65
N GLU A 71 14.54 -4.35 10.68
CA GLU A 71 13.90 -4.14 11.99
C GLU A 71 14.43 -2.89 12.70
N ASP A 72 15.75 -2.70 12.69
CA ASP A 72 16.44 -1.54 13.23
C ASP A 72 17.69 -1.20 12.40
N ASP A 73 18.25 0.00 12.55
CA ASP A 73 19.39 0.49 11.76
C ASP A 73 20.67 -0.35 11.94
N ASP A 74 20.81 -1.05 13.07
CA ASP A 74 21.94 -1.91 13.40
C ASP A 74 21.71 -3.41 13.10
N THR A 75 20.59 -3.77 12.47
CA THR A 75 20.21 -5.18 12.21
C THR A 75 20.53 -5.68 10.79
N ALA A 76 21.04 -4.81 9.92
CA ALA A 76 21.32 -5.12 8.52
C ALA A 76 22.66 -5.86 8.34
N PHE A 77 22.64 -7.17 8.52
CA PHE A 77 23.83 -8.03 8.35
C PHE A 77 23.78 -8.85 7.06
N ARG A 78 24.89 -8.85 6.31
CA ARG A 78 25.05 -9.74 5.16
C ARG A 78 25.00 -11.20 5.58
N ALA A 79 24.45 -12.04 4.72
CA ALA A 79 24.47 -13.48 4.92
C ALA A 79 25.90 -14.03 4.79
N ASP A 80 26.26 -14.99 5.65
CA ASP A 80 27.57 -15.66 5.64
C ASP A 80 27.83 -16.54 4.40
N GLY A 81 26.83 -16.69 3.52
CA GLY A 81 26.88 -17.52 2.34
C GLY A 81 25.60 -17.44 1.50
N PRO A 82 25.51 -18.23 0.41
CA PRO A 82 24.33 -18.24 -0.43
C PRO A 82 23.10 -18.71 0.35
N LEU A 83 21.97 -18.01 0.15
CA LEU A 83 20.70 -18.35 0.77
C LEU A 83 20.05 -19.54 0.05
N PRO A 84 19.26 -20.37 0.77
CA PRO A 84 18.67 -21.56 0.20
C PRO A 84 17.56 -21.21 -0.79
N VAL A 85 17.77 -21.46 -2.08
CA VAL A 85 16.77 -21.31 -3.15
C VAL A 85 16.43 -22.70 -3.71
N ASP A 86 15.14 -23.04 -3.80
CA ASP A 86 14.67 -24.26 -4.44
C ASP A 86 14.04 -23.98 -5.81
N GLU A 87 14.80 -24.27 -6.87
CA GLU A 87 14.37 -24.10 -8.26
C GLU A 87 13.11 -24.90 -8.62
N ASN A 88 12.84 -26.01 -7.94
CA ASN A 88 11.75 -26.91 -8.30
C ASN A 88 10.37 -26.40 -7.82
N VAL A 89 10.35 -25.43 -6.91
CA VAL A 89 9.11 -24.84 -6.40
C VAL A 89 8.79 -23.49 -7.03
N ILE A 90 9.71 -22.90 -7.82
CA ILE A 90 9.44 -21.68 -8.59
C ILE A 90 8.36 -21.95 -9.63
N ALA A 91 7.40 -21.03 -9.72
CA ALA A 91 6.30 -21.06 -10.68
C ALA A 91 6.52 -20.03 -11.79
N THR A 92 5.79 -20.21 -12.88
CA THR A 92 5.67 -19.20 -13.94
C THR A 92 4.24 -18.68 -13.88
N ALA A 93 4.06 -17.37 -13.65
CA ALA A 93 2.72 -16.81 -13.65
C ALA A 93 2.03 -17.03 -15.01
N LEU A 94 0.75 -17.31 -14.91
CA LEU A 94 -0.12 -17.29 -16.08
C LEU A 94 -0.53 -15.84 -16.35
N PRO A 95 -0.56 -15.40 -17.62
CA PRO A 95 -1.12 -14.10 -17.97
C PRO A 95 -2.56 -14.01 -17.44
N ARG A 96 -2.86 -13.01 -16.62
CA ARG A 96 -4.21 -12.67 -16.21
C ARG A 96 -4.67 -11.45 -16.97
N GLN A 97 -5.94 -11.44 -17.36
CA GLN A 97 -6.53 -10.21 -17.89
C GLN A 97 -6.71 -9.21 -16.75
N PRO A 98 -6.39 -7.93 -16.96
CA PRO A 98 -6.70 -6.88 -16.01
C PRO A 98 -8.21 -6.88 -15.73
N SER A 99 -8.61 -6.86 -14.46
CA SER A 99 -10.02 -6.77 -14.06
C SER A 99 -10.40 -5.34 -13.76
N THR A 100 -11.56 -4.91 -14.24
CA THR A 100 -12.15 -3.62 -13.89
C THR A 100 -12.58 -3.60 -12.43
N ALA A 101 -12.41 -2.47 -11.76
CA ALA A 101 -12.88 -2.25 -10.39
C ALA A 101 -14.14 -1.36 -10.38
N ARG A 102 -15.05 -1.62 -9.43
CA ARG A 102 -16.20 -0.78 -9.13
C ARG A 102 -16.05 -0.22 -7.72
N LEU A 103 -15.81 1.07 -7.62
CA LEU A 103 -15.48 1.77 -6.38
C LEU A 103 -16.60 2.74 -5.99
N LEU A 104 -16.85 2.87 -4.69
CA LEU A 104 -17.79 3.84 -4.12
C LEU A 104 -17.04 4.80 -3.21
N MET A 105 -17.21 6.11 -3.38
CA MET A 105 -16.69 7.15 -2.48
C MET A 105 -17.85 7.86 -1.80
N LEU A 106 -17.91 7.81 -0.48
CA LEU A 106 -18.89 8.46 0.37
C LEU A 106 -18.26 9.69 1.02
N GLY A 107 -18.81 10.86 0.70
CA GLY A 107 -18.30 12.16 1.11
C GLY A 107 -17.31 12.76 0.11
N TRP A 108 -17.00 14.04 0.31
CA TRP A 108 -16.02 14.77 -0.46
C TRP A 108 -15.30 15.79 0.41
N ASN A 109 -13.97 15.80 0.35
CA ASN A 109 -13.12 16.75 1.05
C ASN A 109 -11.98 17.23 0.14
N ARG A 110 -11.08 18.08 0.64
CA ARG A 110 -9.98 18.65 -0.15
C ARG A 110 -9.00 17.61 -0.75
N ARG A 111 -8.97 16.38 -0.23
CA ARG A 111 -8.09 15.28 -0.68
C ARG A 111 -8.73 14.43 -1.77
N ALA A 112 -10.05 14.51 -1.96
CA ALA A 112 -10.80 13.63 -2.86
C ALA A 112 -10.28 13.68 -4.31
N SER A 113 -9.93 14.86 -4.83
CA SER A 113 -9.39 15.02 -6.19
C SER A 113 -8.06 14.30 -6.39
N MET A 114 -7.18 14.32 -5.38
CA MET A 114 -5.93 13.58 -5.39
C MET A 114 -6.20 12.07 -5.37
N ILE A 115 -7.14 11.61 -4.53
CA ILE A 115 -7.54 10.19 -4.48
C ILE A 115 -8.07 9.73 -5.84
N VAL A 116 -8.95 10.50 -6.49
CA VAL A 116 -9.46 10.19 -7.83
C VAL A 116 -8.33 10.05 -8.85
N THR A 117 -7.35 10.97 -8.82
CA THR A 117 -6.19 10.92 -9.72
C THR A 117 -5.36 9.65 -9.50
N GLN A 118 -5.12 9.30 -8.25
CA GLN A 118 -4.39 8.09 -7.88
C GLN A 118 -5.14 6.83 -8.30
N LEU A 119 -6.46 6.78 -8.09
CA LEU A 119 -7.28 5.65 -8.51
C LEU A 119 -7.25 5.46 -10.04
N ASP A 120 -7.44 6.52 -10.83
CA ASP A 120 -7.41 6.43 -12.30
C ASP A 120 -6.09 5.87 -12.85
N ALA A 121 -4.97 6.19 -12.20
CA ALA A 121 -3.66 5.69 -12.61
C ALA A 121 -3.48 4.17 -12.34
N HIS A 122 -4.09 3.62 -11.30
CA HIS A 122 -3.86 2.24 -10.86
C HIS A 122 -4.98 1.26 -11.26
N VAL A 123 -6.13 1.75 -11.70
CA VAL A 123 -7.24 0.87 -12.12
C VAL A 123 -7.16 0.53 -13.61
N SER A 124 -7.69 -0.64 -13.96
CA SER A 124 -7.84 -1.04 -15.36
C SER A 124 -8.90 -0.22 -16.09
N LYS A 125 -8.72 0.00 -17.39
CA LYS A 125 -9.69 0.73 -18.23
C LYS A 125 -11.11 0.12 -18.16
N GLY A 126 -12.11 0.97 -17.96
CA GLY A 126 -13.51 0.56 -17.78
C GLY A 126 -13.90 0.36 -16.31
N SER A 127 -13.01 0.70 -15.38
CA SER A 127 -13.34 0.78 -13.96
C SER A 127 -14.27 1.96 -13.70
N ARG A 128 -15.05 1.89 -12.62
CA ARG A 128 -16.06 2.90 -12.30
C ARG A 128 -15.89 3.40 -10.87
N LEU A 129 -16.07 4.70 -10.69
CA LEU A 129 -16.14 5.35 -9.38
C LEU A 129 -17.47 6.09 -9.24
N ASP A 130 -18.31 5.62 -8.33
CA ASP A 130 -19.52 6.32 -7.92
C ASP A 130 -19.20 7.18 -6.69
N ILE A 131 -19.47 8.48 -6.76
CA ILE A 131 -19.23 9.44 -5.68
C ILE A 131 -20.58 9.90 -5.13
N VAL A 132 -20.76 9.83 -3.82
CA VAL A 132 -21.98 10.26 -3.12
C VAL A 132 -21.60 11.30 -2.08
N SER A 133 -22.10 12.52 -2.23
CA SER A 133 -21.76 13.62 -1.32
C SER A 133 -22.95 14.58 -1.16
N PRO A 134 -23.14 15.23 0.01
CA PRO A 134 -24.18 16.23 0.17
C PRO A 134 -23.98 17.40 -0.80
N GLU A 135 -25.06 18.10 -1.13
CA GLU A 135 -24.98 19.35 -1.87
C GLU A 135 -24.38 20.46 -0.98
N SER A 136 -23.27 21.05 -1.41
CA SER A 136 -22.56 22.14 -0.74
C SER A 136 -21.86 23.06 -1.75
N GLU A 137 -21.31 24.20 -1.32
CA GLU A 137 -20.56 25.08 -2.23
C GLU A 137 -19.34 24.39 -2.88
N SER A 138 -18.74 23.40 -2.21
CA SER A 138 -17.66 22.58 -2.77
C SER A 138 -18.17 21.55 -3.79
N THR A 139 -19.49 21.29 -3.87
CA THR A 139 -20.11 20.37 -4.84
C THR A 139 -20.05 20.95 -6.26
N ALA A 140 -20.16 22.26 -6.44
CA ALA A 140 -19.98 22.87 -7.76
C ALA A 140 -18.53 22.78 -8.25
N GLN A 141 -17.56 22.98 -7.35
CA GLN A 141 -16.15 22.73 -7.63
C GLN A 141 -15.88 21.24 -7.86
N MET A 142 -16.51 20.34 -7.12
CA MET A 142 -16.44 18.90 -7.32
C MET A 142 -16.99 18.52 -8.69
N VAL A 143 -18.15 19.01 -9.11
CA VAL A 143 -18.73 18.75 -10.44
C VAL A 143 -17.80 19.23 -11.54
N GLN A 144 -17.28 20.45 -11.44
CA GLN A 144 -16.32 20.97 -12.43
C GLN A 144 -15.04 20.15 -12.43
N THR A 145 -14.51 19.82 -11.25
CA THR A 145 -13.29 19.01 -11.10
C THR A 145 -13.50 17.61 -11.66
N VAL A 146 -14.63 16.96 -11.36
CA VAL A 146 -15.01 15.64 -11.88
C VAL A 146 -15.26 15.68 -13.38
N GLN A 147 -15.80 16.77 -13.95
CA GLN A 147 -15.95 16.93 -15.39
C GLN A 147 -14.60 17.17 -16.08
N ASP A 148 -13.73 17.99 -15.48
CA ASP A 148 -12.37 18.22 -15.95
C ASP A 148 -11.53 16.93 -15.86
N TYR A 149 -11.73 16.13 -14.81
CA TYR A 149 -11.16 14.78 -14.69
C TYR A 149 -11.82 13.79 -15.63
N GLY A 150 -13.13 13.83 -15.86
CA GLY A 150 -13.81 12.94 -16.81
C GLY A 150 -13.30 13.12 -18.25
N ALA A 151 -12.77 14.31 -18.58
CA ALA A 151 -12.10 14.56 -19.86
C ALA A 151 -10.61 14.12 -19.87
N ARG A 152 -10.00 13.87 -18.71
CA ARG A 152 -8.56 13.57 -18.53
C ARG A 152 -8.27 12.17 -18.01
N THR A 153 -9.27 11.54 -17.39
CA THR A 153 -9.21 10.17 -16.85
C THR A 153 -9.07 9.22 -18.01
N ARG A 154 -8.16 8.27 -17.85
CA ARG A 154 -7.83 7.32 -18.92
C ARG A 154 -8.57 6.00 -18.73
N HIS A 155 -8.86 5.66 -17.47
CA HIS A 155 -9.30 4.33 -17.09
C HIS A 155 -10.61 4.32 -16.29
N LEU A 156 -10.92 5.41 -15.59
CA LEU A 156 -12.02 5.49 -14.62
C LEU A 156 -13.22 6.30 -15.14
N ASP A 157 -14.39 5.68 -15.16
CA ASP A 157 -15.67 6.34 -15.39
C ASP A 157 -16.23 6.87 -14.05
N ILE A 158 -16.40 8.19 -13.93
CA ILE A 158 -16.84 8.83 -12.68
C ILE A 158 -18.31 9.26 -12.76
N SER A 159 -19.11 8.87 -11.77
CA SER A 159 -20.48 9.37 -11.56
C SER A 159 -20.60 10.07 -10.22
N LEU A 160 -21.41 11.13 -10.19
CA LEU A 160 -21.68 11.89 -8.98
C LEU A 160 -23.16 11.86 -8.62
N HIS A 161 -23.43 11.62 -7.35
CA HIS A 161 -24.76 11.61 -6.73
C HIS A 161 -24.80 12.59 -5.56
N ASN A 162 -25.68 13.59 -5.66
CA ASN A 162 -25.88 14.58 -4.59
C ASN A 162 -26.86 14.03 -3.56
N SER A 163 -26.36 13.54 -2.42
CA SER A 163 -27.18 12.95 -1.36
C SER A 163 -26.43 12.93 -0.03
N ASP A 164 -27.16 13.00 1.08
CA ASP A 164 -26.58 12.92 2.42
C ASP A 164 -26.25 11.46 2.78
N THR A 165 -24.97 11.19 3.08
CA THR A 165 -24.48 9.85 3.40
C THR A 165 -24.94 9.35 4.77
N THR A 166 -25.43 10.25 5.62
CA THR A 166 -26.01 9.92 6.93
C THR A 166 -27.45 9.42 6.82
N GLU A 167 -28.09 9.56 5.66
CA GLU A 167 -29.45 9.05 5.44
C GLU A 167 -29.41 7.55 5.05
N PRO A 168 -30.02 6.65 5.85
CA PRO A 168 -29.99 5.21 5.56
C PRO A 168 -30.60 4.85 4.20
N ARG A 169 -31.62 5.60 3.77
CA ARG A 169 -32.36 5.32 2.52
C ARG A 169 -31.46 5.44 1.30
N ILE A 170 -30.59 6.46 1.26
CA ILE A 170 -29.65 6.68 0.16
C ILE A 170 -28.69 5.50 0.04
N LEU A 171 -28.17 5.01 1.17
CA LEU A 171 -27.27 3.85 1.19
C LEU A 171 -27.97 2.54 0.80
N HIS A 172 -29.28 2.42 1.09
CA HIS A 172 -30.08 1.26 0.67
C HIS A 172 -30.42 1.26 -0.82
N ASP A 173 -30.60 2.44 -1.42
CA ASP A 173 -30.90 2.58 -2.85
C ASP A 173 -29.66 2.28 -3.72
N LEU A 174 -28.46 2.39 -3.12
CA LEU A 174 -27.21 1.94 -3.72
C LEU A 174 -27.05 0.43 -3.53
N ASP A 175 -26.71 -0.30 -4.59
CA ASP A 175 -26.28 -1.71 -4.49
C ASP A 175 -24.84 -1.77 -3.95
N ILE A 176 -24.63 -1.31 -2.71
CA ILE A 176 -23.32 -1.23 -2.05
C ILE A 176 -22.56 -2.57 -2.07
N PRO A 177 -23.20 -3.73 -1.90
CA PRO A 177 -22.52 -5.03 -1.99
C PRO A 177 -22.05 -5.43 -3.40
N SER A 178 -22.29 -4.61 -4.43
CA SER A 178 -21.73 -4.79 -5.78
C SER A 178 -20.41 -4.06 -6.00
N TYR A 179 -19.98 -3.21 -5.07
CA TYR A 179 -18.72 -2.50 -5.15
C TYR A 179 -17.58 -3.34 -4.55
N ASP A 180 -16.42 -3.29 -5.20
CA ASP A 180 -15.22 -3.98 -4.74
C ASP A 180 -14.62 -3.31 -3.49
N ALA A 181 -14.78 -1.99 -3.37
CA ALA A 181 -14.38 -1.23 -2.19
C ALA A 181 -15.22 0.04 -2.00
N VAL A 182 -15.38 0.44 -0.74
CA VAL A 182 -16.06 1.67 -0.33
C VAL A 182 -15.08 2.55 0.44
N ILE A 183 -14.88 3.77 -0.04
CA ILE A 183 -14.03 4.81 0.56
C ILE A 183 -14.94 5.80 1.27
N VAL A 184 -14.80 5.96 2.58
CA VAL A 184 -15.56 6.93 3.39
C VAL A 184 -14.63 8.08 3.76
N LEU A 185 -14.89 9.27 3.23
CA LEU A 185 -14.07 10.46 3.48
C LEU A 185 -14.59 11.24 4.68
N GLY A 186 -13.66 11.66 5.54
CA GLY A 186 -13.95 12.57 6.65
C GLY A 186 -14.24 13.98 6.13
N TYR A 187 -15.06 14.75 6.86
CA TYR A 187 -15.41 16.11 6.48
C TYR A 187 -14.35 17.11 6.99
N ASP A 188 -13.92 18.07 6.16
CA ASP A 188 -12.91 19.09 6.53
C ASP A 188 -13.42 20.13 7.56
N GLY A 189 -14.69 20.06 7.97
CA GLY A 189 -15.35 20.97 8.92
C GLY A 189 -16.50 20.26 9.64
N PRO A 190 -17.38 20.98 10.38
CA PRO A 190 -18.61 20.38 10.87
C PRO A 190 -19.39 19.92 9.64
N GLY A 191 -19.50 18.60 9.44
CA GLY A 191 -20.13 18.05 8.24
C GLY A 191 -21.61 18.43 8.13
N PRO A 192 -22.36 17.84 7.18
CA PRO A 192 -23.80 18.07 7.08
C PRO A 192 -24.48 17.68 8.41
N GLY A 193 -25.15 18.64 9.05
CA GLY A 193 -25.82 18.39 10.32
C GLY A 193 -26.33 19.66 11.01
N PRO A 194 -27.39 19.56 11.85
CA PRO A 194 -28.07 20.71 12.43
C PRO A 194 -27.34 21.37 13.62
N THR A 195 -26.19 20.85 14.05
CA THR A 195 -25.51 21.31 15.27
C THR A 195 -24.03 21.58 15.07
N GLU A 196 -23.62 22.82 15.30
CA GLU A 196 -22.21 23.29 15.36
C GLU A 196 -21.36 22.60 16.46
N ALA A 197 -21.99 21.77 17.30
CA ALA A 197 -21.36 21.02 18.38
C ALA A 197 -20.88 19.61 17.97
N ALA A 198 -21.24 19.14 16.76
CA ALA A 198 -20.81 17.84 16.26
C ALA A 198 -19.33 17.88 15.84
N GLY A 199 -18.59 16.83 16.18
CA GLY A 199 -17.21 16.67 15.74
C GLY A 199 -17.12 16.42 14.22
N PRO A 200 -15.96 16.67 13.59
CA PRO A 200 -15.78 16.45 12.14
C PRO A 200 -15.94 14.97 11.72
N ASP A 201 -15.81 14.03 12.66
CA ASP A 201 -15.96 12.59 12.39
C ASP A 201 -17.37 12.04 12.69
N ASP A 202 -18.27 12.83 13.27
CA ASP A 202 -19.61 12.34 13.65
C ASP A 202 -20.41 11.82 12.43
N PRO A 203 -20.47 12.54 11.29
CA PRO A 203 -21.17 12.03 10.10
C PRO A 203 -20.50 10.77 9.53
N THR A 204 -19.17 10.66 9.65
CA THR A 204 -18.41 9.47 9.24
C THR A 204 -18.81 8.26 10.09
N LEU A 205 -18.88 8.42 11.42
CA LEU A 205 -19.31 7.36 12.34
C LEU A 205 -20.74 6.91 12.06
N VAL A 206 -21.67 7.84 11.81
CA VAL A 206 -23.06 7.52 11.43
C VAL A 206 -23.10 6.74 10.12
N THR A 207 -22.36 7.17 9.10
CA THR A 207 -22.27 6.47 7.81
C THR A 207 -21.75 5.03 8.01
N LEU A 208 -20.69 4.85 8.82
CA LEU A 208 -20.17 3.53 9.14
C LEU A 208 -21.20 2.63 9.84
N LEU A 209 -21.98 3.16 10.79
CA LEU A 209 -23.04 2.40 11.45
C LEU A 209 -24.10 1.90 10.46
N HIS A 210 -24.46 2.72 9.47
CA HIS A 210 -25.40 2.31 8.42
C HIS A 210 -24.82 1.24 7.50
N LEU A 211 -23.55 1.38 7.10
CA LEU A 211 -22.87 0.37 6.29
C LEU A 211 -22.81 -0.98 7.02
N ARG A 212 -22.59 -0.99 8.34
CA ARG A 212 -22.63 -2.23 9.14
C ARG A 212 -24.01 -2.84 9.25
N ALA A 213 -25.04 -2.01 9.45
CA ALA A 213 -26.41 -2.51 9.45
C ALA A 213 -26.74 -3.16 8.08
N LEU A 214 -26.23 -2.60 6.98
CA LEU A 214 -26.41 -3.16 5.64
C LEU A 214 -25.65 -4.49 5.46
N GLU A 215 -24.40 -4.59 5.91
CA GLU A 215 -23.65 -5.86 5.90
C GLU A 215 -24.39 -6.95 6.67
N GLN A 216 -24.88 -6.63 7.88
CA GLN A 216 -25.64 -7.57 8.70
C GLN A 216 -26.94 -8.00 8.03
N ALA A 217 -27.64 -7.08 7.36
CA ALA A 217 -28.89 -7.37 6.67
C ALA A 217 -28.70 -8.20 5.39
N THR A 218 -27.62 -7.95 4.65
CA THR A 218 -27.35 -8.60 3.35
C THR A 218 -26.51 -9.87 3.49
N GLY A 219 -25.81 -10.05 4.62
CA GLY A 219 -24.84 -11.12 4.83
C GLY A 219 -23.62 -11.03 3.93
N ARG A 220 -23.41 -9.91 3.25
CA ARG A 220 -22.25 -9.65 2.38
C ARG A 220 -21.28 -8.74 3.09
N GLU A 221 -20.01 -9.10 3.01
CA GLU A 221 -18.92 -8.33 3.58
C GLU A 221 -18.54 -7.18 2.64
N LEU A 222 -18.29 -6.01 3.21
CA LEU A 222 -17.82 -4.81 2.52
C LEU A 222 -16.36 -4.56 2.88
N SER A 223 -15.58 -4.14 1.87
CA SER A 223 -14.21 -3.65 2.07
C SER A 223 -14.25 -2.13 2.27
N LEU A 224 -14.08 -1.67 3.51
CA LEU A 224 -14.19 -0.25 3.86
C LEU A 224 -12.82 0.39 4.11
N VAL A 225 -12.55 1.52 3.46
CA VAL A 225 -11.42 2.40 3.76
C VAL A 225 -11.98 3.72 4.25
N THR A 226 -11.71 4.08 5.50
CA THR A 226 -12.33 5.25 6.12
C THR A 226 -11.29 6.24 6.60
N GLU A 227 -11.45 7.50 6.20
CA GLU A 227 -10.71 8.61 6.78
C GLU A 227 -11.36 9.07 8.08
N MET A 228 -10.53 9.28 9.10
CA MET A 228 -10.94 9.76 10.42
C MET A 228 -9.93 10.77 10.95
N HIS A 229 -10.38 11.93 11.39
CA HIS A 229 -9.49 12.99 11.87
C HIS A 229 -8.92 12.67 13.25
N ASP A 230 -9.76 12.23 14.17
CA ASP A 230 -9.38 11.93 15.55
C ASP A 230 -9.25 10.42 15.77
N ASP A 231 -8.03 9.95 15.98
CA ASP A 231 -7.74 8.53 16.26
C ASP A 231 -8.50 8.01 17.50
N ARG A 232 -8.93 8.87 18.42
CA ARG A 232 -9.74 8.47 19.59
C ARG A 232 -11.14 7.99 19.18
N ASN A 233 -11.68 8.50 18.09
CA ASN A 233 -12.99 8.11 17.56
C ASN A 233 -12.96 6.71 16.92
N ARG A 234 -11.76 6.15 16.67
CA ARG A 234 -11.60 4.77 16.21
C ARG A 234 -12.25 3.76 17.16
N LEU A 235 -12.26 4.04 18.46
CA LEU A 235 -12.90 3.19 19.47
C LEU A 235 -14.43 3.18 19.37
N LEU A 236 -15.01 4.21 18.75
CA LEU A 236 -16.45 4.34 18.54
C LEU A 236 -16.89 3.80 17.18
N ALA A 237 -15.97 3.74 16.22
CA ALA A 237 -16.23 3.20 14.90
C ALA A 237 -16.55 1.69 14.98
N PRO A 238 -17.62 1.22 14.32
CA PRO A 238 -17.93 -0.21 14.26
C PRO A 238 -17.01 -0.87 13.24
N VAL A 239 -15.71 -0.95 13.53
CA VAL A 239 -14.69 -1.52 12.64
C VAL A 239 -14.66 -3.02 12.80
N ARG A 240 -14.57 -3.74 11.70
CA ARG A 240 -14.24 -5.16 11.66
C ARG A 240 -12.73 -5.31 11.53
N ASP A 241 -12.15 -6.04 12.47
CA ASP A 241 -10.74 -6.40 12.42
C ASP A 241 -10.43 -7.16 11.11
N GLY A 242 -9.53 -6.60 10.31
CA GLY A 242 -8.92 -7.23 9.13
C GLY A 242 -9.58 -6.97 7.80
N ALA A 243 -10.82 -6.45 7.80
CA ALA A 243 -11.55 -6.09 6.58
C ALA A 243 -11.56 -4.58 6.32
N ASP A 244 -11.49 -3.77 7.38
CA ASP A 244 -11.51 -2.32 7.22
C ASP A 244 -10.22 -1.65 7.66
N PHE A 245 -9.98 -0.51 7.02
CA PHE A 245 -8.84 0.32 7.31
C PHE A 245 -9.29 1.72 7.69
N ILE A 246 -8.83 2.21 8.85
CA ILE A 246 -9.00 3.61 9.24
C ILE A 246 -7.69 4.36 9.01
N VAL A 247 -7.77 5.34 8.11
CA VAL A 247 -6.72 6.32 7.85
C VAL A 247 -6.91 7.48 8.81
N SER A 248 -5.95 7.68 9.72
CA SER A 248 -5.95 8.81 10.65
C SER A 248 -4.66 9.62 10.59
N GLY A 249 -4.67 10.80 11.21
CA GLY A 249 -3.47 11.65 11.36
C GLY A 249 -2.29 10.97 12.09
N ARG A 250 -2.53 9.79 12.69
CA ARG A 250 -1.46 8.94 13.21
C ARG A 250 -0.50 8.46 12.13
N LEU A 251 -0.99 8.11 10.93
CA LEU A 251 -0.12 7.68 9.82
C LEU A 251 0.81 8.81 9.39
N THR A 252 0.28 10.03 9.26
CA THR A 252 1.08 11.23 8.99
C THR A 252 2.12 11.44 10.09
N SER A 253 1.76 11.24 11.36
CA SER A 253 2.70 11.38 12.47
C SER A 253 3.85 10.36 12.37
N LEU A 254 3.54 9.09 12.07
CA LEU A 254 4.55 8.04 11.88
C LEU A 254 5.47 8.32 10.68
N LEU A 255 4.94 8.85 9.58
CA LEU A 255 5.73 9.26 8.43
C LEU A 255 6.66 10.43 8.79
N MET A 256 6.13 11.47 9.46
CA MET A 256 6.93 12.62 9.88
C MET A 256 8.03 12.24 10.88
N THR A 257 7.77 11.31 11.80
CA THR A 257 8.81 10.78 12.70
C THR A 257 9.91 10.08 11.92
N GLN A 258 9.56 9.23 10.95
CA GLN A 258 10.55 8.55 10.10
C GLN A 258 11.38 9.56 9.29
N ILE A 259 10.73 10.58 8.69
CA ILE A 259 11.43 11.63 7.94
C ILE A 259 12.35 12.47 8.85
N ALA A 260 11.93 12.72 10.09
CA ALA A 260 12.75 13.46 11.06
C ALA A 260 14.00 12.69 11.48
N GLU A 261 13.91 11.37 11.59
CA GLU A 261 15.08 10.49 11.79
C GLU A 261 15.96 10.46 10.54
N ASN A 262 15.37 10.30 9.35
CA ASN A 262 16.12 10.35 8.10
C ASN A 262 15.41 11.15 6.99
N ARG A 263 16.01 12.29 6.63
CA ARG A 263 15.53 13.18 5.57
C ARG A 263 15.38 12.51 4.20
N HIS A 264 16.18 11.50 3.87
CA HIS A 264 16.12 10.80 2.58
C HIS A 264 14.83 10.00 2.41
N LEU A 265 14.15 9.66 3.52
CA LEU A 265 12.85 9.00 3.47
C LEU A 265 11.75 9.90 2.89
N ALA A 266 11.93 11.22 2.88
CA ALA A 266 10.98 12.12 2.22
C ALA A 266 10.87 11.81 0.73
N THR A 267 12.00 11.74 0.02
CA THR A 267 12.03 11.39 -1.40
C THR A 267 11.51 9.97 -1.66
N LEU A 268 11.82 9.03 -0.76
CA LEU A 268 11.31 7.66 -0.85
C LEU A 268 9.78 7.62 -0.74
N PHE A 269 9.19 8.32 0.23
CA PHE A 269 7.73 8.37 0.38
C PHE A 269 7.06 9.15 -0.75
N ASP A 270 7.70 10.20 -1.28
CA ASP A 270 7.20 10.91 -2.46
C ASP A 270 7.12 9.99 -3.69
N ASP A 271 8.12 9.12 -3.89
CA ASP A 271 8.10 8.11 -4.97
C ASP A 271 7.02 7.05 -4.73
N LEU A 272 6.92 6.51 -3.51
CA LEU A 272 5.90 5.50 -3.16
C LEU A 272 4.45 6.00 -3.24
N PHE A 273 4.21 7.31 -3.10
CA PHE A 273 2.86 7.89 -3.08
C PHE A 273 2.49 8.62 -4.37
N THR A 274 3.38 8.68 -5.35
CA THR A 274 3.05 9.26 -6.66
C THR A 274 2.33 8.25 -7.54
N ALA A 275 1.51 8.74 -8.47
CA ALA A 275 0.64 7.91 -9.29
C ALA A 275 1.36 7.07 -10.36
N HIS A 276 2.64 7.35 -10.61
CA HIS A 276 3.45 6.70 -11.66
C HIS A 276 4.82 6.28 -11.13
N GLY A 277 4.98 6.17 -9.82
CA GLY A 277 6.22 5.75 -9.16
C GLY A 277 6.18 4.29 -8.80
N ASN A 278 7.07 3.89 -7.91
CA ASN A 278 7.07 2.55 -7.35
C ASN A 278 5.85 2.32 -6.46
N GLY A 279 5.17 1.19 -6.65
CA GLY A 279 4.04 0.78 -5.83
C GLY A 279 4.39 -0.40 -4.92
N ILE A 280 3.63 -0.58 -3.85
CA ILE A 280 3.62 -1.83 -3.08
C ILE A 280 2.38 -2.62 -3.48
N HIS A 281 2.58 -3.83 -3.99
CA HIS A 281 1.48 -4.65 -4.50
C HIS A 281 1.38 -5.97 -3.75
N LEU A 282 0.14 -6.46 -3.64
CA LEU A 282 -0.14 -7.84 -3.27
C LEU A 282 -0.40 -8.62 -4.54
N LYS A 283 0.52 -9.53 -4.89
CA LYS A 283 0.41 -10.36 -6.09
C LYS A 283 0.16 -11.81 -5.63
N PRO A 284 -0.70 -12.59 -6.29
CA PRO A 284 -0.99 -13.96 -5.83
C PRO A 284 0.26 -14.83 -5.77
N ALA A 285 0.42 -15.57 -4.68
CA ALA A 285 1.62 -16.38 -4.44
C ALA A 285 1.89 -17.41 -5.54
N THR A 286 0.83 -17.88 -6.21
CA THR A 286 0.90 -18.81 -7.34
C THR A 286 1.66 -18.26 -8.56
N ASP A 287 1.88 -16.93 -8.61
CA ASP A 287 2.67 -16.29 -9.66
C ASP A 287 4.19 -16.45 -9.46
N TYR A 288 4.60 -16.86 -8.25
CA TYR A 288 6.00 -16.95 -7.81
C TYR A 288 6.37 -18.37 -7.39
N VAL A 289 5.50 -19.05 -6.65
CA VAL A 289 5.76 -20.41 -6.15
C VAL A 289 4.60 -21.37 -6.42
N ARG A 290 4.92 -22.65 -6.55
CA ARG A 290 3.93 -23.72 -6.76
C ARG A 290 3.09 -23.89 -5.51
N SER A 291 1.77 -23.71 -5.67
CA SER A 291 0.79 -23.83 -4.59
C SER A 291 0.95 -25.10 -3.75
N GLY A 292 0.89 -24.95 -2.43
CA GLY A 292 0.93 -26.03 -1.45
C GLY A 292 2.31 -26.66 -1.25
N ARG A 293 3.36 -26.17 -1.93
CA ARG A 293 4.74 -26.60 -1.69
C ARG A 293 5.39 -25.70 -0.65
N GLU A 294 6.21 -26.31 0.20
CA GLU A 294 7.07 -25.57 1.11
C GLU A 294 8.20 -24.90 0.31
N ALA A 295 8.40 -23.61 0.51
CA ALA A 295 9.45 -22.80 -0.09
C ALA A 295 10.13 -21.97 0.99
N THR A 296 11.39 -21.61 0.78
CA THR A 296 12.03 -20.58 1.61
C THR A 296 11.63 -19.21 1.10
N PHE A 297 11.62 -18.18 1.95
CA PHE A 297 11.38 -16.83 1.46
C PHE A 297 12.49 -16.35 0.50
N ALA A 298 13.72 -16.85 0.61
CA ALA A 298 14.76 -16.70 -0.42
C ALA A 298 14.30 -17.20 -1.82
N THR A 299 13.53 -18.29 -1.87
CA THR A 299 12.99 -18.80 -3.14
C THR A 299 11.93 -17.88 -3.73
N VAL A 300 11.10 -17.27 -2.87
CA VAL A 300 10.13 -16.24 -3.30
C VAL A 300 10.87 -15.02 -3.85
N VAL A 301 11.89 -14.53 -3.13
CA VAL A 301 12.73 -13.40 -3.57
C VAL A 301 13.43 -13.69 -4.91
N GLU A 302 13.99 -14.89 -5.10
CA GLU A 302 14.57 -15.27 -6.40
C GLU A 302 13.50 -15.32 -7.50
N SER A 303 12.31 -15.84 -7.21
CA SER A 303 11.22 -15.85 -8.19
C SER A 303 10.76 -14.44 -8.55
N ALA A 304 10.67 -13.52 -7.57
CA ALA A 304 10.34 -12.12 -7.80
C ALA A 304 11.42 -11.41 -8.61
N ARG A 305 12.71 -11.66 -8.31
CA ARG A 305 13.85 -11.14 -9.07
C ARG A 305 13.77 -11.50 -10.56
N ARG A 306 13.39 -12.74 -10.90
CA ARG A 306 13.21 -13.18 -12.31
C ARG A 306 12.10 -12.43 -13.03
N ARG A 307 11.17 -11.86 -12.28
CA ARG A 307 10.06 -11.03 -12.77
C ARG A 307 10.38 -9.54 -12.70
N ARG A 308 11.57 -9.17 -12.22
CA ARG A 308 12.01 -7.79 -11.98
C ARG A 308 11.24 -7.08 -10.87
N HIS A 309 10.84 -7.79 -9.83
CA HIS A 309 10.23 -7.19 -8.65
C HIS A 309 11.11 -7.40 -7.40
N CYS A 310 10.93 -6.54 -6.41
CA CYS A 310 11.52 -6.70 -5.07
C CYS A 310 10.50 -7.30 -4.09
N ALA A 311 10.58 -8.60 -3.79
CA ALA A 311 9.73 -9.20 -2.75
C ALA A 311 10.15 -8.71 -1.36
N ILE A 312 9.21 -8.07 -0.65
CA ILE A 312 9.40 -7.47 0.67
C ILE A 312 8.62 -8.18 1.78
N GLY A 313 7.75 -9.13 1.45
CA GLY A 313 6.97 -9.86 2.43
C GLY A 313 5.97 -10.82 1.82
N SER A 314 5.06 -11.38 2.63
CA SER A 314 3.95 -12.21 2.16
C SER A 314 2.71 -12.00 3.00
N ARG A 315 1.55 -12.37 2.48
CA ARG A 315 0.28 -12.42 3.21
C ARG A 315 -0.30 -13.83 3.17
N LEU A 316 -0.46 -14.42 4.36
CA LEU A 316 -1.11 -15.71 4.54
C LEU A 316 -2.63 -15.54 4.70
N ALA A 317 -3.42 -16.11 3.80
CA ALA A 317 -4.88 -16.15 3.82
C ALA A 317 -5.41 -16.82 5.09
N SER A 318 -4.72 -17.85 5.60
CA SER A 318 -5.05 -18.49 6.88
C SER A 318 -5.00 -17.53 8.07
N GLY A 319 -4.18 -16.46 7.98
CA GLY A 319 -4.06 -15.40 8.97
C GLY A 319 -4.93 -14.17 8.68
N ALA A 320 -5.67 -14.13 7.57
CA ALA A 320 -6.37 -12.92 7.14
C ALA A 320 -7.45 -12.44 8.13
N ALA A 321 -8.12 -13.37 8.82
CA ALA A 321 -9.19 -13.04 9.77
C ALA A 321 -8.73 -12.89 11.23
N THR A 322 -7.68 -13.61 11.64
CA THR A 322 -7.31 -13.74 13.07
C THR A 322 -5.81 -13.67 13.34
N GLY A 323 -4.97 -13.63 12.30
CA GLY A 323 -3.53 -13.55 12.41
C GLY A 323 -3.05 -12.15 12.83
N ARG A 324 -1.85 -12.09 13.43
CA ARG A 324 -1.16 -10.81 13.67
C ARG A 324 -1.02 -10.06 12.34
N ALA A 325 -1.31 -8.76 12.34
CA ALA A 325 -1.30 -7.92 11.14
C ALA A 325 -2.10 -8.51 9.95
N TYR A 326 -3.16 -9.29 10.24
CA TYR A 326 -4.03 -9.89 9.22
C TYR A 326 -3.30 -10.81 8.25
N GLY A 327 -2.32 -11.53 8.79
CA GLY A 327 -1.50 -12.48 8.06
C GLY A 327 -0.41 -11.84 7.20
N VAL A 328 -0.19 -10.52 7.28
CA VAL A 328 0.89 -9.83 6.58
C VAL A 328 2.20 -9.95 7.36
N HIS A 329 3.22 -10.50 6.70
CA HIS A 329 4.58 -10.67 7.20
C HIS A 329 5.52 -9.86 6.31
N ILE A 330 6.05 -8.74 6.81
CA ILE A 330 7.02 -7.91 6.10
C ILE A 330 8.43 -8.25 6.59
N ASN A 331 9.37 -8.30 5.65
CA ASN A 331 10.78 -8.61 5.87
C ASN A 331 11.02 -9.92 6.66
N PRO A 332 10.42 -11.06 6.27
CA PRO A 332 10.70 -12.33 6.91
C PRO A 332 12.16 -12.77 6.67
N ASP A 333 12.71 -13.60 7.57
CA ASP A 333 14.03 -14.18 7.34
C ASP A 333 13.98 -15.03 6.07
N LYS A 334 14.88 -14.79 5.12
CA LYS A 334 14.95 -15.49 3.85
C LYS A 334 15.19 -17.01 3.99
N ARG A 335 15.65 -17.46 5.15
CA ARG A 335 15.81 -18.88 5.50
C ARG A 335 14.53 -19.51 6.05
N GLU A 336 13.57 -18.69 6.47
CA GLU A 336 12.28 -19.16 6.95
C GLU A 336 11.53 -19.92 5.86
N ARG A 337 10.91 -21.03 6.27
CA ARG A 337 10.12 -21.88 5.38
C ARG A 337 8.66 -21.47 5.49
N ILE A 338 8.06 -21.20 4.35
CA ILE A 338 6.68 -20.81 4.21
C ILE A 338 5.98 -21.79 3.26
N GLN A 339 4.72 -22.08 3.53
CA GLN A 339 3.88 -22.85 2.63
C GLN A 339 2.79 -21.93 2.12
N LEU A 340 2.97 -21.47 0.87
CA LEU A 340 2.00 -20.60 0.22
C LEU A 340 1.00 -21.45 -0.59
N GLY A 341 -0.28 -21.28 -0.30
CA GLY A 341 -1.39 -21.95 -0.96
C GLY A 341 -2.21 -21.01 -1.85
N ASP A 342 -3.30 -21.55 -2.38
CA ASP A 342 -4.26 -20.76 -3.15
C ASP A 342 -4.91 -19.71 -2.24
N GLY A 343 -4.81 -18.43 -2.64
CA GLY A 343 -5.34 -17.29 -1.88
C GLY A 343 -4.31 -16.53 -1.03
N ASP A 344 -3.09 -17.05 -0.87
CA ASP A 344 -1.97 -16.30 -0.29
C ASP A 344 -1.39 -15.33 -1.32
N CYS A 345 -0.77 -14.24 -0.86
CA CYS A 345 -0.12 -13.25 -1.71
C CYS A 345 1.36 -13.06 -1.36
N ASP A 346 2.18 -12.78 -2.36
CA ASP A 346 3.50 -12.17 -2.20
C ASP A 346 3.34 -10.64 -2.12
N CYS A 347 4.13 -9.97 -1.28
CA CYS A 347 4.18 -8.52 -1.20
C CYS A 347 5.44 -8.04 -1.91
N ASP A 348 5.30 -7.28 -3.00
CA ASP A 348 6.45 -6.77 -3.75
C ASP A 348 6.40 -5.25 -3.96
N CYS A 349 7.59 -4.68 -4.18
CA CYS A 349 7.75 -3.37 -4.80
C CYS A 349 8.00 -3.57 -6.30
N ASP A 350 7.30 -2.79 -7.11
CA ASP A 350 7.31 -2.86 -8.58
C ASP A 350 7.17 -1.44 -9.16
N CYS A 351 7.90 -1.16 -10.24
CA CYS A 351 7.73 0.03 -11.07
C CYS A 351 6.60 -0.21 -12.09
N ASP A 352 5.47 0.51 -11.98
CA ASP A 352 4.38 0.49 -12.97
C ASP A 352 4.80 1.21 -14.28
N CYS A 353 5.73 0.62 -15.03
CA CYS A 353 6.19 1.12 -16.33
C CYS A 353 5.50 0.45 -17.54
N ASP A 354 4.63 -0.54 -17.32
CA ASP A 354 3.91 -1.27 -18.37
C ASP A 354 2.50 -0.70 -18.64
N CYS A 355 2.38 0.62 -18.72
CA CYS A 355 1.16 1.30 -19.19
C CYS A 355 1.41 2.04 -20.51
N ASP A 356 1.53 1.28 -21.61
CA ASP A 356 1.45 1.79 -22.99
C ASP A 356 0.17 1.30 -23.69
#